data_AF-A0A9Q0KKC0-F1
#
_entry.id   AF-A0A9Q0KKC0-F1
#
_cell.length_a   1.000
_cell.length_b   1.000
_cell.length_c   1.000
_cell.angle_alpha   90.00
_cell.angle_beta   90.00
_cell.angle_gamma   90.00
#
_symmetry.space_group_name_H-M   'P 1'
#
loop_
_entity.id
_entity.type
_entity.pdbx_description
1 polymer ?
#
loop_
_entity_poly.entity_id
_entity_poly.type
_entity_poly.pdbx_seq_one_letter_code
_entity_poly.pdbx_strand_id
1 'polypeptide(L)'
;MSGAGKTVCVTGASGYIASWLVKLLLAKGYTVKASVRDPNDRKKTEHLLALDGAKERLHLFKANLLEEGSFDSLVDGCEGVFHTASPVTYTVIDPQAELIDPALKGTLNVLGSCAKATSVKRVVVTSSVAAVAYNGKPRTPDVVVDETWFSDPEFCKDIKKWYALSKTLAEDAAWKFAKEKGMDMITINPSVVIGPLLQTTLNLSAEIILNLTNGAQTFPNATYGWVNVNDVANAHIQAFEIPSANGRYVLVSRVAHYSQIVKTLHELYPTLNLPEKCSDDKPYVPTYQVSQEKARALGINFIPLEVNRDVMAVKERLKKPSVAEKSDAEFIDEESNGIEKKLVAKSLCDDKTNGVKKASNATEDVREDLQACGVERKPKWSCKLRKADNDGDCVFKENVELRNRGRKARENHGNT
;
A
#
# COMPACT_ATOMS: atom_id res chain seq x y z
N MET A 1 -16.34 -9.06 -24.54
CA MET A 1 -17.37 -9.95 -23.96
C MET A 1 -18.04 -9.22 -22.80
N SER A 2 -19.35 -9.38 -22.58
CA SER A 2 -20.00 -8.82 -21.37
C SER A 2 -19.59 -9.64 -20.14
N GLY A 3 -19.29 -8.98 -19.01
CA GLY A 3 -18.97 -9.63 -17.74
C GLY A 3 -20.19 -10.24 -17.03
N ALA A 4 -21.39 -10.01 -17.58
CA ALA A 4 -22.64 -10.50 -17.02
C ALA A 4 -22.61 -12.02 -16.76
N GLY A 5 -22.98 -12.40 -15.53
CA GLY A 5 -22.98 -13.80 -15.07
C GLY A 5 -21.62 -14.35 -14.64
N LYS A 6 -20.53 -13.58 -14.79
CA LYS A 6 -19.19 -13.97 -14.35
C LYS A 6 -18.86 -13.37 -13.00
N THR A 7 -18.23 -14.17 -12.13
CA THR A 7 -17.76 -13.72 -10.81
C THR A 7 -16.24 -13.62 -10.82
N VAL A 8 -15.69 -12.53 -10.29
CA VAL A 8 -14.25 -12.31 -10.15
C VAL A 8 -13.90 -11.85 -8.74
N CYS A 9 -12.67 -12.17 -8.30
CA CYS A 9 -12.12 -11.71 -7.04
C CYS A 9 -11.15 -10.54 -7.25
N VAL A 10 -11.23 -9.49 -6.43
CA VAL A 10 -10.23 -8.41 -6.36
C VAL A 10 -9.68 -8.31 -4.94
N THR A 11 -8.39 -8.57 -4.75
CA THR A 11 -7.78 -8.48 -3.41
C THR A 11 -7.35 -7.06 -3.10
N GLY A 12 -7.53 -6.60 -1.86
CA GLY A 12 -7.10 -5.26 -1.43
C GLY A 12 -7.91 -4.15 -2.11
N ALA A 13 -9.21 -4.37 -2.27
CA ALA A 13 -10.11 -3.57 -3.10
C ALA A 13 -10.17 -2.08 -2.72
N SER A 14 -9.88 -1.72 -1.46
CA SER A 14 -9.82 -0.33 -0.99
C SER A 14 -8.59 0.45 -1.46
N GLY A 15 -7.67 -0.20 -2.19
CA GLY A 15 -6.47 0.41 -2.75
C GLY A 15 -6.76 1.28 -3.99
N TYR A 16 -5.77 2.08 -4.36
CA TYR A 16 -5.93 3.05 -5.45
C TYR A 16 -6.24 2.40 -6.81
N ILE A 17 -5.38 1.49 -7.28
CA ILE A 17 -5.61 0.74 -8.54
C ILE A 17 -6.85 -0.16 -8.40
N ALA A 18 -6.99 -0.80 -7.24
CA ALA A 18 -8.03 -1.79 -6.99
C ALA A 18 -9.44 -1.19 -7.04
N SER A 19 -9.65 0.00 -6.47
CA SER A 19 -10.96 0.67 -6.49
C SER A 19 -11.39 1.04 -7.91
N TRP A 20 -10.47 1.48 -8.76
CA TRP A 20 -10.73 1.70 -10.19
C TRP A 20 -11.03 0.40 -10.93
N LEU A 21 -10.29 -0.68 -10.63
CA LEU A 21 -10.54 -2.00 -11.18
C LEU A 21 -11.94 -2.51 -10.81
N VAL A 22 -12.35 -2.39 -9.55
CA VAL A 22 -13.70 -2.74 -9.08
C VAL A 22 -14.75 -1.91 -9.84
N LYS A 23 -14.57 -0.60 -9.94
CA LYS A 23 -15.47 0.30 -10.69
C LYS A 23 -15.68 -0.17 -12.12
N LEU A 24 -14.60 -0.46 -12.85
CA LEU A 24 -14.68 -0.86 -14.26
C LEU A 24 -15.23 -2.28 -14.44
N LEU A 25 -14.94 -3.21 -13.52
CA LEU A 25 -15.54 -4.55 -13.52
C LEU A 25 -17.06 -4.49 -13.30
N LEU A 26 -17.53 -3.70 -12.32
CA LEU A 26 -18.96 -3.50 -12.07
C LEU A 26 -19.67 -2.87 -13.27
N ALA A 27 -19.05 -1.88 -13.91
CA ALA A 27 -19.56 -1.26 -15.14
C ALA A 27 -19.67 -2.24 -16.32
N LYS A 28 -18.78 -3.24 -16.38
CA LYS A 28 -18.83 -4.36 -17.34
C LYS A 28 -19.81 -5.47 -16.97
N GLY A 29 -20.49 -5.35 -15.83
CA GLY A 29 -21.52 -6.28 -15.37
C GLY A 29 -21.02 -7.49 -14.60
N TYR A 30 -19.75 -7.51 -14.19
CA TYR A 30 -19.20 -8.58 -13.34
C TYR A 30 -19.80 -8.54 -11.93
N THR A 31 -19.95 -9.72 -11.32
CA THR A 31 -20.05 -9.84 -9.86
C THR A 31 -18.64 -9.80 -9.28
N VAL A 32 -18.39 -8.89 -8.34
CA VAL A 32 -17.07 -8.66 -7.76
C VAL A 32 -17.06 -9.06 -6.30
N LYS A 33 -16.29 -10.11 -5.98
CA LYS A 33 -15.91 -10.44 -4.60
C LYS A 33 -14.64 -9.67 -4.25
N ALA A 34 -14.73 -8.73 -3.32
CA ALA A 34 -13.67 -7.77 -3.03
C ALA A 34 -13.14 -7.98 -1.61
N SER A 35 -11.83 -8.17 -1.45
CA SER A 35 -11.22 -8.30 -0.12
C SER A 35 -10.79 -6.95 0.44
N VAL A 36 -11.10 -6.75 1.72
CA VAL A 36 -10.61 -5.64 2.56
C VAL A 36 -10.24 -6.19 3.95
N ARG A 37 -9.42 -5.45 4.71
CA ARG A 37 -9.02 -5.90 6.05
C ARG A 37 -10.17 -5.89 7.05
N ASP A 38 -11.05 -4.90 6.92
CA ASP A 38 -12.27 -4.79 7.69
C ASP A 38 -13.39 -4.25 6.79
N PRO A 39 -14.42 -5.05 6.46
CA PRO A 39 -15.55 -4.60 5.66
C PRO A 39 -16.42 -3.56 6.37
N ASN A 40 -16.34 -3.47 7.71
CA ASN A 40 -17.13 -2.53 8.51
C ASN A 40 -16.46 -1.16 8.64
N ASP A 41 -15.18 -1.01 8.26
CA ASP A 41 -14.50 0.28 8.24
C ASP A 41 -14.99 1.14 7.06
N ARG A 42 -16.04 1.93 7.32
CA ARG A 42 -16.65 2.85 6.34
C ARG A 42 -15.63 3.80 5.71
N LYS A 43 -14.61 4.25 6.45
CA LYS A 43 -13.58 5.15 5.88
C LYS A 43 -12.81 4.48 4.75
N LYS A 44 -12.69 3.15 4.78
CA LYS A 44 -11.98 2.34 3.80
C LYS A 44 -12.90 1.67 2.78
N THR A 45 -14.20 1.57 3.00
CA THR A 45 -15.13 0.84 2.13
C THR A 45 -16.19 1.68 1.44
N GLU A 46 -16.51 2.87 1.96
CA GLU A 46 -17.60 3.71 1.46
C GLU A 46 -17.45 4.08 -0.01
N HIS A 47 -16.23 4.43 -0.45
CA HIS A 47 -15.95 4.74 -1.86
C HIS A 47 -16.16 3.56 -2.81
N LEU A 48 -16.14 2.31 -2.32
CA LEU A 48 -16.46 1.12 -3.11
C LEU A 48 -17.97 0.87 -3.13
N LEU A 49 -18.61 1.02 -1.98
CA LEU A 49 -20.06 0.84 -1.83
C LEU A 49 -20.87 1.89 -2.58
N ALA A 50 -20.28 3.06 -2.83
CA ALA A 50 -20.88 4.15 -3.60
C ALA A 50 -20.72 4.00 -5.13
N LEU A 51 -20.06 2.94 -5.62
CA LEU A 51 -19.89 2.71 -7.07
C LEU A 51 -21.20 2.23 -7.71
N ASP A 52 -21.41 2.63 -8.96
CA ASP A 52 -22.56 2.15 -9.75
C ASP A 52 -22.54 0.62 -9.90
N GLY A 53 -23.65 -0.01 -9.53
CA GLY A 53 -23.79 -1.48 -9.53
C GLY A 53 -23.21 -2.19 -8.31
N ALA A 54 -22.62 -1.46 -7.34
CA ALA A 54 -22.05 -2.08 -6.14
C ALA A 54 -23.13 -2.72 -5.26
N LYS A 55 -24.30 -2.09 -5.12
CA LYS A 55 -25.39 -2.59 -4.28
C LYS A 55 -25.84 -3.99 -4.69
N GLU A 56 -25.80 -4.29 -5.99
CA GLU A 56 -26.27 -5.55 -6.55
C GLU A 56 -25.15 -6.59 -6.70
N ARG A 57 -23.91 -6.15 -6.98
CA ARG A 57 -22.84 -7.02 -7.49
C ARG A 57 -21.51 -6.91 -6.76
N LEU A 58 -21.35 -6.01 -5.80
CA LEU A 58 -20.14 -5.92 -4.98
C LEU A 58 -20.36 -6.65 -3.66
N HIS A 59 -19.50 -7.61 -3.37
CA HIS A 59 -19.51 -8.35 -2.12
C HIS A 59 -18.18 -8.14 -1.41
N LEU A 60 -18.20 -7.43 -0.27
CA LEU A 60 -17.01 -7.20 0.53
C LEU A 60 -16.75 -8.37 1.48
N PHE A 61 -15.52 -8.86 1.50
CA PHE A 61 -15.07 -9.92 2.38
C PHE A 61 -13.89 -9.45 3.23
N LYS A 62 -13.88 -9.88 4.48
CA LYS A 62 -12.72 -9.75 5.35
C LYS A 62 -11.65 -10.75 4.90
N ALA A 63 -10.46 -10.28 4.58
CA ALA A 63 -9.29 -11.14 4.39
C ALA A 63 -8.00 -10.41 4.78
N ASN A 64 -7.01 -11.16 5.22
CA ASN A 64 -5.71 -10.63 5.59
C ASN A 64 -4.61 -11.34 4.80
N LEU A 65 -3.79 -10.55 4.11
CA LEU A 65 -2.74 -11.03 3.23
C LEU A 65 -1.78 -12.02 3.94
N LEU A 66 -1.55 -11.85 5.25
CA LEU A 66 -0.63 -12.67 6.04
C LEU A 66 -1.30 -13.78 6.84
N GLU A 67 -2.63 -13.91 6.74
CA GLU A 67 -3.39 -14.98 7.37
C GLU A 67 -3.64 -16.08 6.35
N GLU A 68 -2.98 -17.22 6.53
CA GLU A 68 -3.07 -18.37 5.63
C GLU A 68 -4.51 -18.84 5.46
N GLY A 69 -4.93 -19.08 4.22
CA GLY A 69 -6.26 -19.58 3.90
C GLY A 69 -7.39 -18.54 3.97
N SER A 70 -7.09 -17.29 4.39
CA SER A 70 -8.11 -16.22 4.46
C SER A 70 -8.72 -15.83 3.11
N PHE A 71 -8.15 -16.30 2.00
CA PHE A 71 -8.67 -16.09 0.64
C PHE A 71 -9.38 -17.33 0.07
N ASP A 72 -9.37 -18.48 0.74
CA ASP A 72 -9.87 -19.75 0.18
C ASP A 72 -11.36 -19.64 -0.21
N SER A 73 -12.22 -19.14 0.69
CA SER A 73 -13.65 -18.94 0.41
C SER A 73 -13.93 -17.76 -0.54
N LEU A 74 -13.01 -16.80 -0.60
CA LEU A 74 -13.15 -15.62 -1.44
C LEU A 74 -12.99 -15.97 -2.92
N VAL A 75 -11.95 -16.75 -3.24
CA VAL A 75 -11.63 -17.12 -4.62
C VAL A 75 -12.54 -18.23 -5.14
N ASP A 76 -13.17 -18.98 -4.25
CA ASP A 76 -14.12 -20.02 -4.65
C ASP A 76 -15.29 -19.44 -5.46
N GLY A 77 -15.68 -20.16 -6.52
CA GLY A 77 -16.65 -19.72 -7.53
C GLY A 77 -16.23 -18.53 -8.41
N CYS A 78 -14.98 -18.03 -8.31
CA CYS A 78 -14.49 -16.95 -9.18
C CYS A 78 -13.84 -17.52 -10.45
N GLU A 79 -14.18 -16.96 -11.61
CA GLU A 79 -13.49 -17.29 -12.88
C GLU A 79 -12.13 -16.60 -13.02
N GLY A 80 -11.96 -15.45 -12.36
CA GLY A 80 -10.74 -14.66 -12.40
C GLY A 80 -10.39 -14.08 -11.05
N VAL A 81 -9.09 -14.00 -10.76
CA VAL A 81 -8.58 -13.38 -9.54
C VAL A 81 -7.60 -12.27 -9.89
N PHE A 82 -7.88 -11.06 -9.43
CA PHE A 82 -7.01 -9.90 -9.54
C PHE A 82 -6.29 -9.67 -8.21
N HIS A 83 -5.04 -10.12 -8.14
CA HIS A 83 -4.23 -9.94 -6.95
C HIS A 83 -3.52 -8.58 -6.99
N THR A 84 -4.13 -7.57 -6.36
CA THR A 84 -3.60 -6.20 -6.32
C THR A 84 -3.03 -5.81 -4.94
N ALA A 85 -3.32 -6.62 -3.91
CA ALA A 85 -2.96 -6.33 -2.53
C ALA A 85 -1.46 -6.53 -2.31
N SER A 86 -0.76 -5.48 -1.94
CA SER A 86 0.68 -5.55 -1.63
C SER A 86 1.07 -4.38 -0.72
N PRO A 87 2.01 -4.57 0.22
CA PRO A 87 2.58 -3.45 0.97
C PRO A 87 3.28 -2.47 0.01
N VAL A 88 3.08 -1.17 0.22
CA VAL A 88 3.74 -0.10 -0.55
C VAL A 88 4.24 0.94 0.44
N THR A 89 5.53 0.87 0.77
CA THR A 89 6.24 1.88 1.57
C THR A 89 7.67 2.04 1.07
N TYR A 90 8.19 3.28 1.13
CA TYR A 90 9.60 3.59 0.89
C TYR A 90 10.40 3.80 2.17
N THR A 91 9.72 3.88 3.32
CA THR A 91 10.34 4.09 4.63
C THR A 91 10.06 2.87 5.48
N VAL A 92 11.10 2.11 5.75
CA VAL A 92 11.07 0.86 6.52
C VAL A 92 12.27 0.83 7.45
N ILE A 93 12.07 0.33 8.67
CA ILE A 93 13.16 0.12 9.64
C ILE A 93 13.78 -1.25 9.39
N ASP A 94 12.92 -2.27 9.27
CA ASP A 94 13.28 -3.62 8.87
C ASP A 94 12.67 -3.95 7.49
N PRO A 95 13.42 -3.76 6.39
CA PRO A 95 12.96 -4.09 5.05
C PRO A 95 12.51 -5.55 4.88
N GLN A 96 13.12 -6.48 5.62
CA GLN A 96 12.80 -7.90 5.51
C GLN A 96 11.41 -8.16 6.06
N ALA A 97 11.17 -7.80 7.33
CA ALA A 97 9.91 -8.07 8.01
C ALA A 97 8.75 -7.17 7.54
N GLU A 98 9.02 -5.92 7.17
CA GLU A 98 7.96 -4.94 6.87
C GLU A 98 7.55 -4.90 5.40
N LEU A 99 8.41 -5.37 4.48
CA LEU A 99 8.20 -5.18 3.03
C LEU A 99 8.42 -6.44 2.20
N ILE A 100 9.55 -7.13 2.39
CA ILE A 100 9.89 -8.32 1.60
C ILE A 100 9.00 -9.49 2.00
N ASP A 101 9.05 -9.91 3.27
CA ASP A 101 8.26 -11.03 3.78
C ASP A 101 6.76 -10.89 3.51
N PRO A 102 6.12 -9.73 3.80
CA PRO A 102 4.70 -9.59 3.58
C PRO A 102 4.31 -9.61 2.09
N ALA A 103 5.18 -9.11 1.20
CA ALA A 103 4.93 -9.18 -0.24
C ALA A 103 5.01 -10.61 -0.77
N LEU A 104 6.04 -11.38 -0.38
CA LEU A 104 6.18 -12.77 -0.82
C LEU A 104 5.11 -13.67 -0.21
N LYS A 105 5.00 -13.69 1.12
CA LYS A 105 4.03 -14.53 1.85
C LYS A 105 2.62 -14.23 1.41
N GLY A 106 2.31 -12.94 1.23
CA GLY A 106 1.03 -12.49 0.74
C GLY A 106 0.67 -12.98 -0.64
N THR A 107 1.60 -12.85 -1.58
CA THR A 107 1.41 -13.29 -2.96
C THR A 107 1.18 -14.80 -3.00
N LEU A 108 2.03 -15.58 -2.33
CA LEU A 108 1.92 -17.03 -2.27
C LEU A 108 0.66 -17.50 -1.55
N ASN A 109 0.18 -16.79 -0.53
CA ASN A 109 -1.06 -17.11 0.15
C ASN A 109 -2.27 -17.02 -0.81
N VAL A 110 -2.38 -15.92 -1.56
CA VAL A 110 -3.46 -15.74 -2.53
C VAL A 110 -3.37 -16.77 -3.66
N LEU A 111 -2.17 -17.01 -4.20
CA LEU A 111 -1.98 -18.02 -5.24
C LEU A 111 -2.25 -19.43 -4.73
N GLY A 112 -1.92 -19.71 -3.47
CA GLY A 112 -2.26 -20.94 -2.77
C GLY A 112 -3.76 -21.20 -2.73
N SER A 113 -4.56 -20.18 -2.40
CA SER A 113 -6.01 -20.26 -2.47
C SER A 113 -6.51 -20.48 -3.91
N CYS A 114 -5.94 -19.77 -4.89
CA CYS A 114 -6.32 -19.93 -6.30
C CYS A 114 -6.05 -21.35 -6.81
N ALA A 115 -4.94 -21.97 -6.41
CA ALA A 115 -4.59 -23.33 -6.81
C ALA A 115 -5.52 -24.40 -6.24
N LYS A 116 -6.23 -24.10 -5.13
CA LYS A 116 -7.25 -25.00 -4.55
C LYS A 116 -8.61 -24.86 -5.25
N ALA A 117 -8.89 -23.71 -5.85
CA ALA A 117 -10.18 -23.41 -6.46
C ALA A 117 -10.24 -23.87 -7.92
N THR A 118 -11.16 -24.80 -8.22
CA THR A 118 -11.34 -25.37 -9.57
C THR A 118 -12.00 -24.41 -10.56
N SER A 119 -12.60 -23.33 -10.06
CA SER A 119 -13.31 -22.33 -10.87
C SER A 119 -12.39 -21.26 -11.46
N VAL A 120 -11.22 -21.04 -10.87
CA VAL A 120 -10.28 -19.97 -11.27
C VAL A 120 -9.62 -20.36 -12.59
N LYS A 121 -9.89 -19.57 -13.64
CA LYS A 121 -9.33 -19.80 -14.98
C LYS A 121 -8.05 -19.03 -15.23
N ARG A 122 -7.92 -17.83 -14.64
CA ARG A 122 -6.74 -16.97 -14.80
C ARG A 122 -6.54 -16.07 -13.60
N VAL A 123 -5.29 -15.89 -13.20
CA VAL A 123 -4.89 -14.93 -12.16
C VAL A 123 -4.12 -13.78 -12.79
N VAL A 124 -4.53 -12.54 -12.49
CA VAL A 124 -3.82 -11.33 -12.91
C VAL A 124 -3.20 -10.68 -11.67
N VAL A 125 -1.88 -10.62 -11.63
CA VAL A 125 -1.12 -10.10 -10.50
C VAL A 125 -0.62 -8.68 -10.79
N THR A 126 -0.85 -7.75 -9.88
CA THR A 126 -0.25 -6.40 -9.95
C THR A 126 1.18 -6.43 -9.43
N SER A 127 2.13 -6.47 -10.35
CA SER A 127 3.55 -6.29 -10.06
C SER A 127 3.94 -4.80 -10.21
N SER A 128 5.13 -4.50 -10.71
CA SER A 128 5.65 -3.14 -10.89
C SER A 128 6.78 -3.11 -11.92
N VAL A 129 7.00 -1.94 -12.54
CA VAL A 129 8.27 -1.64 -13.25
C VAL A 129 9.49 -1.81 -12.33
N ALA A 130 9.31 -1.78 -11.01
CA ALA A 130 10.38 -2.06 -10.06
C ALA A 130 10.92 -3.50 -10.14
N ALA A 131 10.16 -4.45 -10.68
CA ALA A 131 10.61 -5.82 -10.98
C ALA A 131 11.20 -5.98 -12.41
N VAL A 132 11.27 -4.88 -13.17
CA VAL A 132 11.71 -4.85 -14.57
C VAL A 132 13.04 -4.10 -14.70
N ALA A 133 13.09 -2.86 -14.20
CA ALA A 133 14.06 -1.88 -14.66
C ALA A 133 15.41 -1.91 -13.92
N TYR A 134 15.56 -2.57 -12.77
CA TYR A 134 16.72 -2.42 -11.88
C TYR A 134 17.71 -3.59 -11.98
N ASN A 135 18.45 -3.66 -13.09
CA ASN A 135 19.36 -4.78 -13.41
C ASN A 135 20.82 -4.35 -13.65
N GLY A 136 21.21 -3.18 -13.15
CA GLY A 136 22.54 -2.61 -13.35
C GLY A 136 22.80 -1.97 -14.73
N LYS A 137 21.98 -2.25 -15.76
CA LYS A 137 22.14 -1.62 -17.07
C LYS A 137 21.80 -0.12 -16.98
N PRO A 138 22.56 0.75 -17.67
CA PRO A 138 22.25 2.18 -17.73
C PRO A 138 20.90 2.39 -18.43
N ARG A 139 20.12 3.34 -17.92
CA ARG A 139 18.86 3.79 -18.54
C ARG A 139 19.05 5.22 -19.02
N THR A 140 19.30 5.37 -20.33
CA THR A 140 19.54 6.64 -21.02
C THR A 140 18.46 6.86 -22.10
N PRO A 141 18.39 8.04 -22.74
CA PRO A 141 17.28 8.38 -23.64
C PRO A 141 17.07 7.40 -24.82
N ASP A 142 18.14 6.76 -25.29
CA ASP A 142 18.08 5.81 -26.42
C ASP A 142 17.79 4.36 -25.97
N VAL A 143 17.76 4.08 -24.67
CA VAL A 143 17.49 2.74 -24.13
C VAL A 143 15.99 2.51 -24.05
N VAL A 144 15.54 1.43 -24.67
CA VAL A 144 14.16 0.92 -24.56
C VAL A 144 14.11 -0.22 -23.55
N VAL A 145 13.38 -0.01 -22.46
CA VAL A 145 13.08 -1.05 -21.46
C VAL A 145 11.77 -1.74 -21.85
N ASP A 146 11.72 -3.07 -21.79
CA ASP A 146 10.53 -3.86 -22.13
C ASP A 146 10.35 -5.03 -21.14
N GLU A 147 9.42 -5.95 -21.45
CA GLU A 147 9.12 -7.12 -20.61
C GLU A 147 10.25 -8.14 -20.49
N THR A 148 11.27 -8.09 -21.36
CA THR A 148 12.45 -8.98 -21.31
C THR A 148 13.45 -8.54 -20.26
N TRP A 149 13.32 -7.31 -19.74
CA TRP A 149 14.13 -6.82 -18.63
C TRP A 149 13.59 -7.35 -17.30
N PHE A 150 14.48 -7.89 -16.48
CA PHE A 150 14.17 -8.31 -15.11
C PHE A 150 15.12 -7.59 -14.17
N SER A 151 14.59 -7.03 -13.09
CA SER A 151 15.41 -6.47 -12.03
C SER A 151 16.28 -7.58 -11.40
N ASP A 152 17.49 -7.21 -11.02
CA ASP A 152 18.42 -8.08 -10.31
C ASP A 152 18.24 -7.88 -8.80
N PRO A 153 17.88 -8.93 -8.04
CA PRO A 153 17.71 -8.84 -6.59
C PRO A 153 18.95 -8.35 -5.84
N GLU A 154 20.15 -8.84 -6.19
CA GLU A 154 21.38 -8.44 -5.51
C GLU A 154 21.71 -6.99 -5.82
N PHE A 155 21.56 -6.58 -7.08
CA PHE A 155 21.71 -5.16 -7.44
C PHE A 155 20.74 -4.28 -6.65
N CYS A 156 19.45 -4.65 -6.57
CA CYS A 156 18.45 -3.90 -5.82
C CYS A 156 18.82 -3.77 -4.33
N LYS A 157 19.39 -4.82 -3.74
CA LYS A 157 19.87 -4.85 -2.35
C LYS A 157 21.09 -3.94 -2.16
N ASP A 158 22.06 -3.98 -3.07
CA ASP A 158 23.27 -3.16 -3.03
C ASP A 158 22.95 -1.66 -3.04
N ILE A 159 22.02 -1.25 -3.91
CA ILE A 159 21.54 0.15 -3.97
C ILE A 159 20.43 0.47 -2.97
N LYS A 160 20.15 -0.45 -2.03
CA LYS A 160 19.13 -0.34 -0.96
C LYS A 160 17.73 0.03 -1.48
N LYS A 161 17.36 -0.42 -2.68
CA LYS A 161 16.03 -0.27 -3.26
C LYS A 161 15.11 -1.39 -2.80
N TRP A 162 14.78 -1.40 -1.51
CA TRP A 162 14.01 -2.46 -0.85
C TRP A 162 12.63 -2.73 -1.47
N TYR A 163 11.93 -1.69 -1.94
CA TYR A 163 10.67 -1.86 -2.66
C TYR A 163 10.85 -2.56 -4.01
N ALA A 164 11.93 -2.24 -4.73
CA ALA A 164 12.24 -2.93 -5.98
C ALA A 164 12.59 -4.39 -5.70
N LEU A 165 13.39 -4.64 -4.66
CA LEU A 165 13.72 -6.00 -4.21
C LEU A 165 12.45 -6.80 -3.85
N SER A 166 11.55 -6.25 -3.03
CA SER A 166 10.34 -6.96 -2.61
C SER A 166 9.42 -7.29 -3.78
N LYS A 167 9.22 -6.35 -4.72
CA LYS A 167 8.42 -6.59 -5.93
C LYS A 167 9.06 -7.60 -6.87
N THR A 168 10.38 -7.56 -7.01
CA THR A 168 11.14 -8.52 -7.83
C THR A 168 10.99 -9.93 -7.29
N LEU A 169 11.25 -10.12 -5.99
CA LEU A 169 11.16 -11.43 -5.35
C LEU A 169 9.71 -11.96 -5.30
N ALA A 170 8.72 -11.10 -5.06
CA ALA A 170 7.32 -11.51 -5.07
C ALA A 170 6.83 -11.93 -6.47
N GLU A 171 7.22 -11.20 -7.53
CA GLU A 171 6.87 -11.59 -8.91
C GLU A 171 7.58 -12.89 -9.33
N ASP A 172 8.86 -13.06 -9.01
CA ASP A 172 9.60 -14.30 -9.28
C ASP A 172 8.97 -15.51 -8.56
N ALA A 173 8.63 -15.37 -7.28
CA ALA A 173 7.95 -16.40 -6.51
C ALA A 173 6.57 -16.75 -7.11
N ALA A 174 5.82 -15.74 -7.55
CA ALA A 174 4.53 -15.93 -8.21
C ALA A 174 4.66 -16.75 -9.50
N TRP A 175 5.63 -16.42 -10.37
CA TRP A 175 5.86 -17.14 -11.62
C TRP A 175 6.31 -18.58 -11.39
N LYS A 176 7.21 -18.81 -10.42
CA LYS A 176 7.64 -20.16 -10.02
C LYS A 176 6.45 -20.99 -9.55
N PHE A 177 5.66 -20.45 -8.62
CA PHE A 177 4.47 -21.12 -8.11
C PHE A 177 3.44 -21.42 -9.22
N ALA A 178 3.15 -20.43 -10.08
CA ALA A 178 2.20 -20.60 -11.17
C ALA A 178 2.64 -21.70 -12.14
N LYS A 179 3.93 -21.75 -12.48
CA LYS A 179 4.50 -22.82 -13.32
C LYS A 179 4.36 -24.19 -12.67
N GLU A 180 4.68 -24.31 -11.38
CA GLU A 180 4.59 -25.56 -10.62
C GLU A 180 3.15 -26.08 -10.52
N LYS A 181 2.16 -25.17 -10.45
CA LYS A 181 0.73 -25.51 -10.36
C LYS A 181 0.00 -25.56 -11.70
N GLY A 182 0.69 -25.29 -12.81
CA GLY A 182 0.05 -25.19 -14.13
C GLY A 182 -1.00 -24.07 -14.22
N MET A 183 -0.82 -23.00 -13.44
CA MET A 183 -1.76 -21.89 -13.34
C MET A 183 -1.53 -20.89 -14.48
N ASP A 184 -2.62 -20.50 -15.16
CA ASP A 184 -2.61 -19.37 -16.09
C ASP A 184 -2.51 -18.06 -15.31
N MET A 185 -1.35 -17.43 -15.37
CA MET A 185 -1.04 -16.20 -14.66
C MET A 185 -0.48 -15.14 -15.62
N ILE A 186 -0.89 -13.90 -15.41
CA ILE A 186 -0.37 -12.72 -16.10
C ILE A 186 0.04 -11.68 -15.06
N THR A 187 1.13 -10.95 -15.32
CA THR A 187 1.54 -9.82 -14.48
C THR A 187 1.35 -8.49 -15.21
N ILE A 188 0.83 -7.50 -14.48
CA ILE A 188 0.78 -6.11 -14.91
C ILE A 188 1.83 -5.33 -14.13
N ASN A 189 2.74 -4.67 -14.84
CA ASN A 189 3.89 -3.97 -14.29
C ASN A 189 3.75 -2.45 -14.48
N PRO A 190 2.91 -1.76 -13.69
CA PRO A 190 2.79 -0.31 -13.77
C PRO A 190 4.01 0.39 -13.16
N SER A 191 4.28 1.61 -13.63
CA SER A 191 5.18 2.56 -12.95
C SER A 191 4.41 3.46 -11.99
N VAL A 192 4.77 4.74 -11.84
CA VAL A 192 4.05 5.66 -10.95
C VAL A 192 2.64 5.89 -11.50
N VAL A 193 1.64 5.45 -10.74
CA VAL A 193 0.24 5.52 -11.14
C VAL A 193 -0.37 6.83 -10.64
N ILE A 194 -0.94 7.60 -11.56
CA ILE A 194 -1.56 8.89 -11.31
C ILE A 194 -2.97 8.94 -11.89
N GLY A 195 -3.76 9.95 -11.50
CA GLY A 195 -5.14 10.11 -11.94
C GLY A 195 -6.08 10.48 -10.78
N PRO A 196 -7.40 10.45 -11.01
CA PRO A 196 -8.38 10.81 -10.01
C PRO A 196 -8.45 9.75 -8.89
N LEU A 197 -8.48 10.18 -7.63
CA LEU A 197 -8.65 9.29 -6.49
C LEU A 197 -10.13 8.92 -6.32
N LEU A 198 -10.43 7.66 -6.03
CA LEU A 198 -11.77 7.24 -5.58
C LEU A 198 -11.81 7.11 -4.06
N GLN A 199 -10.74 6.55 -3.49
CA GLN A 199 -10.55 6.47 -2.05
C GLN A 199 -10.27 7.84 -1.42
N THR A 200 -10.58 7.94 -0.13
CA THR A 200 -10.38 9.16 0.68
C THR A 200 -8.94 9.32 1.18
N THR A 201 -8.16 8.24 1.21
CA THR A 201 -6.76 8.27 1.66
C THR A 201 -5.78 8.40 0.51
N LEU A 202 -4.78 9.25 0.68
CA LEU A 202 -3.68 9.37 -0.26
C LEU A 202 -2.92 8.04 -0.39
N ASN A 203 -2.54 7.72 -1.62
CA ASN A 203 -1.53 6.72 -1.90
C ASN A 203 -0.21 7.41 -2.22
N LEU A 204 0.89 6.66 -2.11
CA LEU A 204 2.25 7.15 -2.29
C LEU A 204 2.49 7.91 -3.60
N SER A 205 1.89 7.45 -4.71
CA SER A 205 2.00 8.14 -6.01
C SER A 205 1.23 9.46 -6.06
N ALA A 206 0.12 9.59 -5.35
CA ALA A 206 -0.60 10.85 -5.21
C ALA A 206 0.12 11.81 -4.25
N GLU A 207 0.78 11.28 -3.20
CA GLU A 207 1.64 12.07 -2.30
C GLU A 207 2.79 12.73 -3.07
N ILE A 208 3.37 12.05 -4.07
CA ILE A 208 4.40 12.62 -4.93
C ILE A 208 3.91 13.94 -5.57
N ILE A 209 2.71 13.96 -6.15
CA ILE A 209 2.18 15.18 -6.77
C ILE A 209 1.73 16.19 -5.71
N LEU A 210 1.13 15.73 -4.61
CA LEU A 210 0.74 16.63 -3.52
C LEU A 210 1.94 17.39 -2.95
N ASN A 211 3.07 16.72 -2.76
CA ASN A 211 4.29 17.32 -2.22
C ASN A 211 4.82 18.44 -3.13
N LEU A 212 4.69 18.31 -4.45
CA LEU A 212 5.05 19.40 -5.38
C LEU A 212 4.13 20.62 -5.27
N THR A 213 2.89 20.44 -4.77
CA THR A 213 1.83 21.46 -4.82
C THR A 213 1.45 22.04 -3.46
N ASN A 214 2.11 21.58 -2.38
CA ASN A 214 1.85 22.00 -1.00
C ASN A 214 2.85 23.05 -0.44
N GLY A 215 3.60 23.71 -1.32
CA GLY A 215 4.58 24.73 -0.93
C GLY A 215 6.01 24.21 -0.80
N ALA A 216 6.34 23.08 -1.44
CA ALA A 216 7.72 22.62 -1.55
C ALA A 216 8.61 23.69 -2.20
N GLN A 217 9.81 23.84 -1.64
CA GLN A 217 10.82 24.79 -2.14
C GLN A 217 11.63 24.19 -3.30
N THR A 218 11.76 22.86 -3.33
CA THR A 218 12.50 22.13 -4.36
C THR A 218 11.73 20.91 -4.86
N PHE A 219 12.06 20.44 -6.06
CA PHE A 219 11.62 19.15 -6.59
C PHE A 219 12.79 18.15 -6.66
N PRO A 220 12.56 16.84 -6.47
CA PRO A 220 13.63 15.84 -6.48
C PRO A 220 14.36 15.75 -7.83
N ASN A 221 15.67 15.51 -7.81
CA ASN A 221 16.42 15.08 -9.01
C ASN A 221 16.16 13.60 -9.30
N ALA A 222 15.00 13.29 -9.89
CA ALA A 222 14.58 11.92 -10.16
C ALA A 222 13.66 11.82 -11.38
N THR A 223 13.74 10.67 -12.05
CA THR A 223 12.99 10.35 -13.25
C THR A 223 12.23 9.07 -13.07
N TYR A 224 10.93 9.11 -13.39
CA TYR A 224 10.02 7.99 -13.25
C TYR A 224 9.19 7.78 -14.53
N GLY A 225 8.70 6.56 -14.69
CA GLY A 225 7.60 6.28 -15.61
C GLY A 225 6.28 6.70 -14.98
N TRP A 226 5.36 7.16 -15.81
CA TRP A 226 4.05 7.66 -15.40
C TRP A 226 2.95 6.95 -16.19
N VAL A 227 1.86 6.59 -15.54
CA VAL A 227 0.71 5.94 -16.18
C VAL A 227 -0.59 6.31 -15.48
N ASN A 228 -1.67 6.41 -16.24
CA ASN A 228 -3.00 6.68 -15.70
C ASN A 228 -3.58 5.45 -15.00
N VAL A 229 -4.23 5.65 -13.85
CA VAL A 229 -4.92 4.58 -13.12
C VAL A 229 -6.01 3.88 -13.94
N ASN A 230 -6.70 4.61 -14.84
CA ASN A 230 -7.66 4.03 -15.77
C ASN A 230 -6.99 3.05 -16.76
N ASP A 231 -5.82 3.42 -17.29
CA ASP A 231 -5.07 2.55 -18.21
C ASP A 231 -4.64 1.28 -17.48
N VAL A 232 -4.18 1.41 -16.23
CA VAL A 232 -3.79 0.26 -15.40
C VAL A 232 -4.99 -0.64 -15.12
N ALA A 233 -6.12 -0.09 -14.69
CA ALA A 233 -7.32 -0.89 -14.41
C ALA A 233 -7.85 -1.59 -15.67
N ASN A 234 -7.90 -0.90 -16.82
CA ASN A 234 -8.28 -1.49 -18.10
C ASN A 234 -7.31 -2.60 -18.54
N ALA A 235 -6.01 -2.42 -18.33
CA ALA A 235 -5.02 -3.45 -18.66
C ALA A 235 -5.21 -4.74 -17.85
N HIS A 236 -5.57 -4.63 -16.57
CA HIS A 236 -5.90 -5.82 -15.78
C HIS A 236 -7.10 -6.56 -16.40
N ILE A 237 -8.18 -5.83 -16.71
CA ILE A 237 -9.38 -6.41 -17.30
C ILE A 237 -9.09 -7.03 -18.67
N GLN A 238 -8.37 -6.33 -19.55
CA GLN A 238 -8.06 -6.83 -20.89
C GLN A 238 -7.11 -8.03 -20.84
N ALA A 239 -6.13 -8.04 -19.94
CA ALA A 239 -5.28 -9.22 -19.69
C ALA A 239 -6.10 -10.44 -19.25
N PHE A 240 -7.13 -10.22 -18.44
CA PHE A 240 -8.04 -11.30 -18.05
C PHE A 240 -8.95 -11.74 -19.21
N GLU A 241 -9.56 -10.81 -19.94
CA GLU A 241 -10.57 -11.10 -20.96
C GLU A 241 -10.00 -11.65 -22.27
N ILE A 242 -8.78 -11.29 -22.66
CA ILE A 242 -8.16 -11.68 -23.93
C ILE A 242 -7.49 -13.05 -23.79
N PRO A 243 -7.98 -14.12 -24.45
CA PRO A 243 -7.45 -15.48 -24.23
C PRO A 243 -5.97 -15.63 -24.55
N SER A 244 -5.47 -14.94 -25.59
CA SER A 244 -4.08 -14.99 -26.03
C SER A 244 -3.11 -14.15 -25.16
N ALA A 245 -3.62 -13.34 -24.23
CA ALA A 245 -2.78 -12.55 -23.35
C ALA A 245 -1.91 -13.47 -22.47
N ASN A 246 -0.61 -13.18 -22.39
CA ASN A 246 0.33 -13.99 -21.63
C ASN A 246 1.53 -13.18 -21.13
N GLY A 247 2.22 -13.73 -20.12
CA GLY A 247 3.46 -13.19 -19.59
C GLY A 247 3.27 -11.89 -18.81
N ARG A 248 4.20 -10.95 -19.02
CA ARG A 248 4.27 -9.67 -18.33
C ARG A 248 3.75 -8.55 -19.23
N TYR A 249 3.26 -7.45 -18.66
CA TYR A 249 2.87 -6.24 -19.41
C TYR A 249 3.37 -4.99 -18.69
N VAL A 250 4.30 -4.27 -19.30
CA VAL A 250 4.82 -3.02 -18.75
C VAL A 250 3.88 -1.88 -19.09
N LEU A 251 3.43 -1.14 -18.07
CA LEU A 251 2.53 0.00 -18.25
C LEU A 251 3.20 1.31 -17.86
N VAL A 252 3.73 1.98 -18.89
CA VAL A 252 4.33 3.31 -18.80
C VAL A 252 3.91 4.13 -20.02
N SER A 253 3.15 5.20 -19.79
CA SER A 253 2.75 6.14 -20.85
C SER A 253 3.91 7.04 -21.25
N ARG A 254 4.66 7.55 -20.26
CA ARG A 254 5.81 8.43 -20.48
C ARG A 254 6.81 8.30 -19.33
N VAL A 255 8.10 8.39 -19.64
CA VAL A 255 9.16 8.60 -18.65
C VAL A 255 9.50 10.08 -18.58
N ALA A 256 9.42 10.67 -17.39
CA ALA A 256 9.64 12.09 -17.20
C ALA A 256 10.40 12.37 -15.89
N HIS A 257 11.32 13.33 -15.98
CA HIS A 257 11.96 13.94 -14.82
C HIS A 257 10.99 14.85 -14.08
N TYR A 258 11.16 15.03 -12.77
CA TYR A 258 10.31 15.94 -11.97
C TYR A 258 10.21 17.35 -12.54
N SER A 259 11.27 17.90 -13.15
CA SER A 259 11.21 19.23 -13.79
C SER A 259 10.18 19.29 -14.92
N GLN A 260 10.01 18.21 -15.68
CA GLN A 260 8.98 18.13 -16.71
C GLN A 260 7.58 18.05 -16.08
N ILE A 261 7.43 17.34 -14.96
CA ILE A 261 6.16 17.27 -14.21
C ILE A 261 5.77 18.63 -13.66
N VAL A 262 6.71 19.34 -13.03
CA VAL A 262 6.52 20.70 -12.52
C VAL A 262 6.14 21.65 -13.65
N LYS A 263 6.82 21.57 -14.80
CA LYS A 263 6.48 22.37 -15.98
C LYS A 263 5.03 22.10 -16.44
N THR A 264 4.63 20.85 -16.55
CA THR A 264 3.25 20.48 -16.92
C THR A 264 2.24 20.98 -15.89
N LEU A 265 2.53 20.88 -14.60
CA LEU A 265 1.67 21.42 -13.55
C LEU A 265 1.55 22.95 -13.63
N HIS A 266 2.64 23.65 -13.94
CA HIS A 266 2.64 25.10 -14.12
C HIS A 266 1.80 25.53 -15.34
N GLU A 267 1.90 24.81 -16.46
CA GLU A 267 1.09 25.05 -17.67
C GLU A 267 -0.40 24.80 -17.42
N LEU A 268 -0.75 23.75 -16.66
CA LEU A 268 -2.13 23.41 -16.34
C LEU A 268 -2.72 24.30 -15.23
N TYR A 269 -1.90 24.72 -14.27
CA TYR A 269 -2.30 25.47 -13.08
C TYR A 269 -1.36 26.66 -12.81
N PRO A 270 -1.41 27.73 -13.62
CA PRO A 270 -0.44 28.83 -13.55
C PRO A 270 -0.43 29.59 -12.21
N THR A 271 -1.54 29.54 -11.45
CA THR A 271 -1.67 30.21 -10.14
C THR A 271 -1.14 29.36 -8.97
N LEU A 272 -0.67 28.14 -9.24
CA LEU A 272 -0.20 27.22 -8.22
C LEU A 272 1.24 27.53 -7.85
N ASN A 273 1.51 27.69 -6.55
CA ASN A 273 2.88 27.80 -6.06
C ASN A 273 3.58 26.43 -6.18
N LEU A 274 4.58 26.36 -7.07
CA LEU A 274 5.32 25.15 -7.42
C LEU A 274 6.83 25.39 -7.20
N PRO A 275 7.60 24.37 -6.85
CA PRO A 275 9.05 24.51 -6.70
C PRO A 275 9.73 24.80 -8.04
N GLU A 276 10.57 25.83 -8.08
CA GLU A 276 11.34 26.19 -9.28
C GLU A 276 12.74 25.56 -9.31
N LYS A 277 13.26 25.18 -8.14
CA LYS A 277 14.63 24.65 -7.99
C LYS A 277 14.64 23.13 -7.82
N CYS A 278 15.65 22.47 -8.38
CA CYS A 278 15.92 21.07 -8.08
C CYS A 278 16.51 20.90 -6.67
N SER A 279 16.35 19.71 -6.08
CA SER A 279 16.83 19.39 -4.73
C SER A 279 18.36 19.34 -4.61
N ASP A 280 19.05 19.14 -5.73
CA ASP A 280 20.51 19.18 -5.84
C ASP A 280 20.92 19.85 -7.16
N ASP A 281 22.22 20.15 -7.28
CA ASP A 281 22.80 20.81 -8.45
C ASP A 281 23.47 19.80 -9.42
N LYS A 282 23.16 18.50 -9.29
CA LYS A 282 23.71 17.47 -10.20
C LYS A 282 22.98 17.52 -11.54
N PRO A 283 23.58 16.99 -12.63
CA PRO A 283 22.86 16.76 -13.87
C PRO A 283 21.57 15.97 -13.61
N TYR A 284 20.50 16.33 -14.32
CA TYR A 284 19.23 15.64 -14.16
C TYR A 284 19.37 14.17 -14.50
N VAL A 285 18.74 13.32 -13.68
CA VAL A 285 18.64 11.89 -13.97
C VAL A 285 18.00 11.72 -15.35
N PRO A 286 18.67 11.05 -16.31
CA PRO A 286 18.20 10.98 -17.68
C PRO A 286 16.85 10.27 -17.79
N THR A 287 16.08 10.65 -18.80
CA THR A 287 14.94 9.86 -19.26
C THR A 287 15.41 8.63 -20.03
N TYR A 288 14.49 7.70 -20.23
CA TYR A 288 14.67 6.50 -21.04
C TYR A 288 13.33 6.15 -21.68
N GLN A 289 13.32 5.20 -22.60
CA GLN A 289 12.10 4.74 -23.27
C GLN A 289 11.60 3.44 -22.64
N VAL A 290 10.29 3.23 -22.70
CA VAL A 290 9.66 1.98 -22.28
C VAL A 290 8.79 1.51 -23.43
N SER A 291 8.94 0.25 -23.84
CA SER A 291 8.10 -0.33 -24.88
C SER A 291 6.64 -0.29 -24.47
N GLN A 292 5.79 0.09 -25.41
CA GLN A 292 4.33 0.10 -25.25
C GLN A 292 3.67 -0.95 -26.12
N GLU A 293 4.45 -1.77 -26.83
CA GLU A 293 3.95 -2.69 -27.85
C GLU A 293 2.96 -3.71 -27.26
N LYS A 294 3.36 -4.43 -26.20
CA LYS A 294 2.47 -5.41 -25.56
C LYS A 294 1.23 -4.78 -24.94
N ALA A 295 1.37 -3.62 -24.29
CA ALA A 295 0.23 -2.90 -23.73
C ALA A 295 -0.77 -2.47 -24.82
N ARG A 296 -0.27 -1.97 -25.97
CA ARG A 296 -1.10 -1.60 -27.12
C ARG A 296 -1.72 -2.81 -27.79
N ALA A 297 -1.00 -3.93 -27.89
CA ALA A 297 -1.54 -5.20 -28.37
C ALA A 297 -2.67 -5.74 -27.47
N LEU A 298 -2.64 -5.37 -26.17
CA LEU A 298 -3.71 -5.63 -25.22
C LEU A 298 -4.87 -4.62 -25.34
N GLY A 299 -4.83 -3.69 -26.29
CA GLY A 299 -5.87 -2.67 -26.49
C GLY A 299 -5.75 -1.44 -25.59
N ILE A 300 -4.59 -1.17 -25.00
CA ILE A 300 -4.38 0.00 -24.16
C ILE A 300 -3.99 1.22 -24.98
N ASN A 301 -4.85 2.23 -24.92
CA ASN A 301 -4.61 3.56 -25.47
C ASN A 301 -4.26 4.50 -24.31
N PHE A 302 -2.97 4.67 -24.06
CA PHE A 302 -2.49 5.44 -22.91
C PHE A 302 -3.02 6.87 -22.91
N ILE A 303 -3.61 7.26 -21.78
CA ILE A 303 -4.02 8.65 -21.54
C ILE A 303 -2.73 9.47 -21.36
N PRO A 304 -2.56 10.58 -22.11
CA PRO A 304 -1.40 11.45 -21.94
C PRO A 304 -1.35 12.07 -20.53
N LEU A 305 -0.15 12.30 -20.04
CA LEU A 305 0.10 12.88 -18.71
C LEU A 305 -0.60 14.24 -18.53
N GLU A 306 -0.67 15.03 -19.59
CA GLU A 306 -1.22 16.38 -19.63
C GLU A 306 -2.76 16.41 -19.52
N VAL A 307 -3.42 15.29 -19.83
CA VAL A 307 -4.89 15.16 -19.77
C VAL A 307 -5.39 14.85 -18.35
N ASN A 308 -4.48 14.51 -17.43
CA ASN A 308 -4.78 14.22 -16.02
C ASN A 308 -5.09 15.48 -15.19
N ARG A 309 -6.11 16.25 -15.62
CA ARG A 309 -6.58 17.44 -14.92
C ARG A 309 -7.03 17.12 -13.49
N ASP A 310 -7.56 15.94 -13.24
CA ASP A 310 -8.09 15.55 -11.92
C ASP A 310 -7.02 15.23 -10.86
N VAL A 311 -5.73 15.28 -11.18
CA VAL A 311 -4.67 15.14 -10.17
C VAL A 311 -4.75 16.25 -9.12
N MET A 312 -5.33 17.41 -9.46
CA MET A 312 -5.57 18.50 -8.51
C MET A 312 -6.83 18.34 -7.66
N ALA A 313 -7.76 17.44 -8.02
CA ALA A 313 -8.89 17.10 -7.16
C ALA A 313 -8.42 16.54 -5.81
N VAL A 314 -7.18 16.06 -5.75
CA VAL A 314 -6.49 15.67 -4.51
C VAL A 314 -6.38 16.84 -3.54
N LYS A 315 -5.94 18.03 -3.99
CA LYS A 315 -5.78 19.21 -3.12
C LYS A 315 -7.13 19.74 -2.62
N GLU A 316 -8.14 19.75 -3.47
CA GLU A 316 -9.49 20.20 -3.10
C GLU A 316 -10.22 19.22 -2.19
N ARG A 317 -10.06 17.91 -2.40
CA ARG A 317 -10.65 16.88 -1.53
C ARG A 317 -9.97 16.81 -0.17
N LEU A 318 -8.67 17.05 -0.08
CA LEU A 318 -7.96 17.12 1.22
C LEU A 318 -8.31 18.38 2.03
N LYS A 319 -8.84 19.44 1.39
CA LYS A 319 -9.36 20.62 2.10
C LYS A 319 -10.75 20.40 2.69
N LYS A 320 -11.51 19.39 2.23
CA LYS A 320 -12.84 19.08 2.76
C LYS A 320 -12.71 18.06 3.88
N PRO A 321 -12.95 18.41 5.16
CA PRO A 321 -13.15 17.38 6.19
C PRO A 321 -14.32 16.47 5.77
N SER A 322 -14.22 15.17 6.02
CA SER A 322 -15.28 14.21 5.72
C SER A 322 -16.58 14.65 6.37
N VAL A 323 -17.64 14.80 5.56
CA VAL A 323 -19.00 15.06 6.03
C VAL A 323 -19.51 13.80 6.74
N ALA A 324 -19.13 13.62 8.00
CA ALA A 324 -19.61 12.56 8.89
C ALA A 324 -19.74 13.05 10.35
N GLU A 325 -19.77 14.37 10.59
CA GLU A 325 -19.93 14.96 11.93
C GLU A 325 -21.09 15.96 12.01
N LYS A 326 -22.15 15.81 11.20
CA LYS A 326 -23.36 16.64 11.33
C LYS A 326 -24.65 15.84 11.14
N SER A 327 -25.02 15.11 12.19
CA SER A 327 -26.37 14.81 12.66
C SER A 327 -26.12 13.92 13.88
N ASP A 328 -26.35 14.37 15.11
CA ASP A 328 -27.69 14.34 15.68
C ASP A 328 -27.85 15.46 16.72
N ALA A 329 -28.77 16.38 16.45
CA ALA A 329 -29.38 17.20 17.47
C ALA A 329 -30.71 17.72 16.90
N GLU A 330 -31.79 16.95 17.06
CA GLU A 330 -33.15 17.50 17.11
C GLU A 330 -34.17 16.45 17.62
N PHE A 331 -34.84 16.81 18.74
CA PHE A 331 -36.04 16.22 19.38
C PHE A 331 -35.87 14.82 20.00
N ILE A 332 -36.23 14.54 21.28
CA ILE A 332 -37.49 14.80 22.00
C ILE A 332 -37.25 14.98 23.53
N ASP A 333 -38.24 15.68 24.09
CA ASP A 333 -38.53 16.21 25.41
C ASP A 333 -38.69 15.24 26.61
N GLU A 334 -38.56 15.87 27.79
CA GLU A 334 -39.21 15.67 29.09
C GLU A 334 -38.97 14.46 30.05
N GLU A 335 -38.75 14.88 31.31
CA GLU A 335 -38.86 14.17 32.60
C GLU A 335 -37.84 13.08 32.99
N SER A 336 -36.87 13.44 33.86
CA SER A 336 -36.82 12.98 35.27
C SER A 336 -35.45 13.22 35.93
N ASN A 337 -35.47 14.07 36.96
CA ASN A 337 -34.68 14.03 38.20
C ASN A 337 -33.18 13.63 38.16
N GLY A 338 -32.35 14.66 38.32
CA GLY A 338 -31.48 14.74 39.51
C GLY A 338 -30.07 14.16 39.40
N ILE A 339 -29.12 15.02 39.76
CA ILE A 339 -27.75 14.74 40.25
C ILE A 339 -26.62 14.90 39.20
N GLU A 340 -25.76 15.87 39.52
CA GLU A 340 -24.38 16.14 39.07
C GLU A 340 -24.10 16.85 37.73
N LYS A 341 -24.15 18.18 37.82
CA LYS A 341 -23.26 19.11 37.10
C LYS A 341 -21.83 18.95 37.62
N LYS A 342 -20.86 18.60 36.76
CA LYS A 342 -19.48 19.14 36.77
C LYS A 342 -18.71 18.72 35.51
N LEU A 343 -17.97 19.70 34.98
CA LEU A 343 -17.00 19.66 33.86
C LEU A 343 -17.54 19.82 32.41
N VAL A 344 -17.83 21.08 32.08
CA VAL A 344 -17.58 21.65 30.74
C VAL A 344 -16.70 22.88 30.92
N ALA A 345 -15.56 22.89 30.20
CA ALA A 345 -14.58 23.96 29.93
C ALA A 345 -13.18 23.33 30.10
N LYS A 346 -12.27 23.31 29.12
CA LYS A 346 -11.96 24.37 28.16
C LYS A 346 -11.01 23.77 27.09
N SER A 347 -11.43 23.72 25.84
CA SER A 347 -10.49 23.76 24.71
C SER A 347 -10.20 25.24 24.43
N LEU A 348 -8.93 25.61 24.20
CA LEU A 348 -8.47 26.59 23.21
C LEU A 348 -7.03 27.01 23.50
N CYS A 349 -6.27 27.14 22.40
CA CYS A 349 -4.94 27.72 22.25
C CYS A 349 -3.75 26.85 22.66
N ASP A 350 -3.17 26.18 21.67
CA ASP A 350 -1.72 26.12 21.54
C ASP A 350 -1.36 26.51 20.11
N ASP A 351 -1.03 27.79 19.94
CA ASP A 351 -0.20 28.28 18.85
C ASP A 351 0.75 29.33 19.41
N LYS A 352 2.05 29.09 19.19
CA LYS A 352 3.21 29.98 19.41
C LYS A 352 3.60 30.28 20.87
N THR A 353 4.76 29.75 21.28
CA THR A 353 5.97 30.58 21.40
C THR A 353 7.24 29.71 21.39
N ASN A 354 8.08 29.98 20.41
CA ASN A 354 9.49 29.60 20.37
C ASN A 354 10.30 30.47 21.35
N GLY A 355 11.27 29.85 22.01
CA GLY A 355 12.53 30.48 22.41
C GLY A 355 12.61 31.00 23.84
N VAL A 356 13.57 30.48 24.61
CA VAL A 356 14.69 31.24 25.20
C VAL A 356 15.60 30.25 25.97
N LYS A 357 16.90 30.56 25.89
CA LYS A 357 18.06 29.82 26.37
C LYS A 357 18.24 29.90 27.90
N LYS A 358 19.14 29.01 28.36
CA LYS A 358 20.17 29.16 29.42
C LYS A 358 19.81 28.78 30.87
N ALA A 359 20.72 27.94 31.39
CA ALA A 359 21.31 27.94 32.74
C ALA A 359 20.35 27.56 33.88
N SER A 360 20.72 26.92 34.99
CA SER A 360 21.95 26.30 35.50
C SER A 360 21.58 25.80 36.89
N ASN A 361 22.17 24.69 37.32
CA ASN A 361 22.44 24.33 38.72
C ASN A 361 21.29 23.97 39.68
N ALA A 362 21.71 23.14 40.63
CA ALA A 362 21.19 22.92 41.97
C ALA A 362 20.15 21.81 42.14
N THR A 363 20.73 20.66 42.45
CA THR A 363 20.31 19.58 43.35
C THR A 363 19.63 20.03 44.67
N GLU A 364 18.92 19.04 45.26
CA GLU A 364 18.41 18.91 46.64
C GLU A 364 16.96 19.33 46.94
N ASP A 365 16.08 18.33 46.77
CA ASP A 365 15.26 17.70 47.83
C ASP A 365 14.42 18.61 48.76
N VAL A 366 13.10 18.65 48.52
CA VAL A 366 12.10 18.49 49.61
C VAL A 366 10.94 17.64 49.11
N ARG A 367 10.78 16.53 49.82
CA ARG A 367 9.78 15.49 49.80
C ARG A 367 8.56 16.00 50.57
N GLU A 368 7.33 15.77 50.09
CA GLU A 368 6.21 15.15 50.84
C GLU A 368 4.82 15.32 50.17
N ASP A 369 4.02 14.27 50.36
CA ASP A 369 2.55 14.21 50.36
C ASP A 369 1.75 14.11 49.04
N LEU A 370 1.75 12.91 48.48
CA LEU A 370 0.56 12.32 47.86
C LEU A 370 0.33 10.90 48.39
N GLN A 371 -0.39 10.81 49.51
CA GLN A 371 -1.14 9.63 49.92
C GLN A 371 -2.63 10.00 50.03
N ALA A 372 -3.40 9.69 48.98
CA ALA A 372 -4.82 9.39 49.09
C ALA A 372 -5.26 8.60 47.84
N CYS A 373 -6.19 7.67 48.04
CA CYS A 373 -6.77 6.73 47.07
C CYS A 373 -5.94 5.46 46.81
N GLY A 374 -6.13 4.50 47.72
CA GLY A 374 -5.58 3.16 47.65
C GLY A 374 -6.10 2.32 46.49
N VAL A 375 -5.18 1.59 45.86
CA VAL A 375 -5.41 0.30 45.22
C VAL A 375 -4.17 -0.56 45.51
N GLU A 376 -4.41 -1.75 46.05
CA GLU A 376 -3.39 -2.65 46.56
C GLU A 376 -2.87 -3.61 45.46
N ARG A 377 -1.57 -3.93 45.56
CA ARG A 377 -0.81 -5.11 45.04
C ARG A 377 -0.03 -4.98 43.72
N LYS A 378 1.31 -4.96 43.89
CA LYS A 378 2.39 -5.09 42.90
C LYS A 378 2.54 -6.54 42.38
N PRO A 379 3.40 -6.76 41.35
CA PRO A 379 4.73 -7.25 41.69
C PRO A 379 5.89 -6.41 41.12
N LYS A 380 6.97 -6.43 41.89
CA LYS A 380 8.24 -5.71 41.72
C LYS A 380 8.98 -6.14 40.45
N TRP A 381 9.56 -5.18 39.73
CA TRP A 381 10.80 -5.38 38.97
C TRP A 381 11.85 -4.39 39.47
N SER A 382 12.97 -4.92 39.95
CA SER A 382 14.13 -4.17 40.40
C SER A 382 15.01 -3.80 39.20
N CYS A 383 15.20 -2.50 38.95
CA CYS A 383 16.19 -2.02 37.99
C CYS A 383 17.51 -1.81 38.73
N LYS A 384 18.51 -2.67 38.51
CA LYS A 384 19.91 -2.39 38.88
C LYS A 384 20.57 -1.71 37.69
N LEU A 385 20.73 -0.40 37.77
CA LEU A 385 21.66 0.35 36.91
C LEU A 385 23.09 -0.01 37.34
N ARG A 386 23.84 -0.66 36.46
CA ARG A 386 25.31 -0.62 36.50
C ARG A 386 25.78 0.30 35.38
N LYS A 387 26.59 1.29 35.76
CA LYS A 387 27.42 2.07 34.83
C LYS A 387 28.33 1.11 34.07
N ALA A 388 28.51 1.32 32.78
CA ALA A 388 29.65 0.78 32.03
C ALA A 388 30.22 1.91 31.16
N ASP A 389 31.53 2.07 31.32
CA ASP A 389 32.41 2.96 30.58
C ASP A 389 32.58 2.53 29.12
N ASN A 390 33.24 3.43 28.38
CA ASN A 390 33.65 3.34 26.99
C ASN A 390 34.13 1.96 26.53
N ASP A 391 33.76 1.65 25.29
CA ASP A 391 34.42 0.79 24.29
C ASP A 391 33.55 -0.35 23.74
N GLY A 392 33.33 -0.29 22.41
CA GLY A 392 33.38 -1.44 21.49
C GLY A 392 32.39 -2.59 21.64
N ASP A 393 31.52 -2.73 20.63
CA ASP A 393 30.91 -3.97 20.12
C ASP A 393 29.95 -4.78 21.02
N CYS A 394 28.67 -4.74 20.64
CA CYS A 394 27.66 -5.73 21.07
C CYS A 394 27.32 -6.68 19.92
N VAL A 395 27.82 -7.92 20.01
CA VAL A 395 27.38 -9.07 19.23
C VAL A 395 26.18 -9.70 19.95
N PHE A 396 25.03 -9.79 19.29
CA PHE A 396 23.89 -10.58 19.77
C PHE A 396 24.02 -12.04 19.32
N LYS A 397 24.07 -12.97 20.28
CA LYS A 397 23.75 -14.39 20.08
C LYS A 397 22.42 -14.69 20.76
N GLU A 398 21.46 -15.18 19.99
CA GLU A 398 20.26 -15.85 20.50
C GLU A 398 20.61 -17.21 21.10
N ASN A 399 20.05 -17.53 22.27
CA ASN A 399 19.88 -18.90 22.71
C ASN A 399 18.40 -19.11 23.03
N VAL A 400 17.77 -19.97 22.22
CA VAL A 400 16.43 -20.51 22.40
C VAL A 400 16.51 -21.71 23.34
N GLU A 401 15.71 -21.73 24.40
CA GLU A 401 15.32 -22.99 25.05
C GLU A 401 13.81 -23.02 25.35
N LEU A 402 13.12 -23.86 24.59
CA LEU A 402 11.76 -24.32 24.80
C LEU A 402 11.71 -25.26 26.02
N ARG A 403 10.76 -25.03 26.93
CA ARG A 403 10.36 -26.03 27.95
C ARG A 403 8.91 -26.43 27.79
N ASN A 404 8.70 -27.56 27.14
CA ASN A 404 7.49 -28.38 27.28
C ASN A 404 7.52 -29.13 28.63
N ARG A 405 6.44 -29.06 29.41
CA ARG A 405 6.21 -29.94 30.57
C ARG A 405 5.01 -30.85 30.29
N GLY A 406 5.29 -32.09 29.91
CA GLY A 406 4.36 -33.22 30.02
C GLY A 406 4.60 -33.98 31.34
N ARG A 407 3.52 -34.28 32.07
CA ARG A 407 3.51 -35.12 33.27
C ARG A 407 3.83 -36.57 32.91
N LYS A 408 4.72 -37.21 33.69
CA LYS A 408 4.85 -38.67 33.81
C LYS A 408 4.03 -39.16 35.01
N ALA A 409 3.30 -40.24 34.83
CA ALA A 409 2.98 -41.22 35.88
C ALA A 409 3.40 -42.61 35.38
N ARG A 410 3.97 -43.39 36.30
CA ARG A 410 4.61 -44.70 36.13
C ARG A 410 3.58 -45.83 35.96
N GLU A 411 3.99 -46.92 35.30
CA GLU A 411 4.03 -48.32 35.78
C GLU A 411 4.20 -49.25 34.55
N ASN A 412 5.36 -49.89 34.35
CA ASN A 412 5.79 -51.21 34.82
C ASN A 412 5.22 -52.43 34.05
N HIS A 413 6.17 -53.27 33.61
CA HIS A 413 6.07 -54.69 33.20
C HIS A 413 5.79 -55.03 31.73
N GLY A 414 6.84 -55.51 31.04
CA GLY A 414 6.98 -56.95 30.82
C GLY A 414 6.42 -57.55 29.53
N ASN A 415 7.35 -58.20 28.81
CA ASN A 415 7.23 -59.32 27.89
C ASN A 415 7.31 -59.08 26.37
N THR A 416 8.23 -59.91 25.84
CA THR A 416 8.54 -60.40 24.49
C THR A 416 9.17 -59.47 23.48
#